data_AF-A0A382THW9-F1
#
_entry.id   AF-A0A382THW9-F1
#
_cell.length_a   1.000
_cell.length_b   1.000
_cell.length_c   1.000
_cell.angle_alpha   90.00
_cell.angle_beta   90.00
_cell.angle_gamma   90.00
#
_symmetry.space_group_name_H-M   'P 1'
#
loop_
_entity.id
_entity.type
_entity.pdbx_description
1 polymer ?
#
loop_
_entity_poly.entity_id
_entity_poly.type
_entity_poly.pdbx_seq_one_letter_code
_entity_poly.pdbx_strand_id
1 'polypeptide(L)' 'QKYAATDVLYLHKIKNKLDNLLIREDRMEIAKACFNFIEYRTDLDLLGWSDLDIFRH' A
#
# COMPACT_ATOMS: atom_id res chain seq x y z
N GLN A 1 20.44 15.59 -6.34
CA GLN A 1 19.36 15.43 -7.34
C GLN A 1 19.18 13.99 -7.86
N LYS A 2 20.13 13.06 -7.71
CA LYS A 2 19.99 11.68 -8.26
C LYS A 2 18.99 10.76 -7.52
N TYR A 3 18.67 11.03 -6.26
CA TYR A 3 17.94 10.11 -5.37
C TYR A 3 16.45 9.94 -5.73
N ALA A 4 15.69 11.05 -5.84
CA ALA A 4 14.25 11.01 -6.10
C ALA A 4 13.86 10.34 -7.44
N ALA A 5 14.72 10.44 -8.47
CA ALA A 5 14.47 9.80 -9.76
C ALA A 5 14.77 8.30 -9.74
N THR A 6 15.74 7.84 -8.93
CA THR A 6 16.04 6.42 -8.77
C THR A 6 15.04 5.71 -7.86
N ASP A 7 14.42 6.41 -6.91
CA ASP A 7 13.50 5.82 -5.94
C ASP A 7 12.23 5.25 -6.61
N VAL A 8 11.79 5.88 -7.71
CA VAL A 8 10.60 5.46 -8.46
C VAL A 8 10.91 4.54 -9.64
N LEU A 9 12.18 4.47 -10.07
CA LEU A 9 12.59 3.78 -11.30
C LEU A 9 12.19 2.31 -11.33
N TYR A 10 12.24 1.64 -10.17
CA TYR A 10 11.97 0.20 -10.07
C TYR A 10 10.59 -0.15 -9.51
N LEU A 11 9.79 0.83 -9.09
CA LEU A 11 8.51 0.58 -8.43
C LEU A 11 7.54 -0.17 -9.34
N HIS A 12 7.44 0.22 -10.62
CA HIS A 12 6.60 -0.49 -11.59
C HIS A 12 7.04 -1.95 -11.80
N LYS A 13 8.36 -2.20 -11.84
CA LYS A 13 8.90 -3.55 -12.01
C LYS A 13 8.62 -4.43 -10.80
N ILE A 14 8.71 -3.87 -9.59
CA ILE A 14 8.40 -4.56 -8.35
C ILE A 14 6.90 -4.82 -8.26
N LYS A 15 6.06 -3.82 -8.54
CA LYS A 15 4.60 -3.93 -8.56
C LYS A 15 4.14 -5.10 -9.42
N ASN A 16 4.58 -5.18 -10.68
CA ASN A 16 4.16 -6.25 -11.59
C ASN A 16 4.53 -7.65 -11.06
N LYS A 17 5.66 -7.80 -10.37
CA LYS A 17 6.05 -9.07 -9.75
C LYS A 17 5.16 -9.41 -8.55
N LEU A 18 4.85 -8.43 -7.71
CA LEU A 18 3.97 -8.61 -6.55
C LEU A 18 2.53 -8.90 -6.97
N ASP A 19 2.02 -8.23 -8.00
CA ASP A 19 0.68 -8.46 -8.56
C ASP A 19 0.53 -9.93 -9.03
N ASN A 20 1.54 -10.47 -9.70
CA ASN A 20 1.55 -11.88 -10.11
C ASN A 20 1.55 -12.84 -8.91
N LEU A 21 2.26 -12.50 -7.83
CA LEU A 21 2.22 -13.29 -6.60
C LEU A 21 0.84 -13.22 -5.94
N LEU A 22 0.21 -12.05 -5.88
CA LEU A 22 -1.13 -11.88 -5.32
C LEU A 22 -2.19 -12.69 -6.09
N ILE A 23 -2.10 -12.73 -7.42
CA ILE A 23 -3.00 -13.55 -8.26
C ILE A 23 -2.75 -15.04 -7.99
N ARG A 24 -1.48 -15.46 -7.91
CA ARG A 24 -1.12 -16.87 -7.64
C ARG A 24 -1.66 -17.35 -6.30
N GLU A 25 -1.64 -16.49 -5.29
CA GLU A 25 -2.08 -16.82 -3.93
C GLU A 25 -3.58 -16.53 -3.68
N ASP A 26 -4.35 -16.12 -4.71
CA ASP A 26 -5.76 -15.73 -4.61
C ASP A 26 -6.02 -14.59 -3.60
N ARG A 27 -5.09 -13.62 -3.52
CA ARG A 27 -5.13 -12.48 -2.58
C ARG A 27 -5.38 -11.14 -3.25
N MET A 28 -5.66 -11.12 -4.55
CA MET A 28 -5.82 -9.88 -5.32
C MET A 28 -6.95 -9.01 -4.78
N GLU A 29 -8.11 -9.60 -4.42
CA GLU A 29 -9.24 -8.84 -3.90
C GLU A 29 -8.97 -8.24 -2.52
N ILE A 30 -8.26 -8.97 -1.65
CA ILE A 30 -7.83 -8.45 -0.35
C ILE A 30 -6.87 -7.27 -0.55
N ALA A 31 -5.89 -7.41 -1.45
CA ALA A 31 -4.95 -6.34 -1.74
C ALA A 31 -5.64 -5.08 -2.28
N LYS A 32 -6.61 -5.23 -3.20
CA LYS A 32 -7.44 -4.13 -3.69
C LYS A 32 -8.20 -3.43 -2.57
N ALA A 33 -8.82 -4.19 -1.66
CA ALA A 33 -9.52 -3.63 -0.51
C ALA A 33 -8.57 -2.83 0.40
N CYS A 34 -7.37 -3.37 0.68
CA CYS A 34 -6.33 -2.65 1.40
C CYS A 34 -5.92 -1.34 0.71
N PHE A 35 -5.72 -1.36 -0.61
CA PHE A 35 -5.34 -0.16 -1.37
C PHE A 35 -6.43 0.90 -1.37
N ASN A 36 -7.70 0.51 -1.52
CA ASN A 36 -8.84 1.43 -1.42
C ASN A 36 -8.97 2.04 -0.03
N PHE A 37 -8.46 1.37 1.01
CA PHE A 37 -8.48 1.87 2.39
C PHE A 37 -7.37 2.90 2.69
N ILE A 38 -6.32 3.00 1.87
CA ILE A 38 -5.16 3.87 2.13
C ILE A 38 -5.57 5.34 2.28
N GLU A 39 -6.52 5.82 1.48
CA GLU A 39 -7.02 7.19 1.57
C GLU A 39 -7.61 7.48 2.95
N TYR A 40 -8.53 6.64 3.41
CA TYR A 40 -9.12 6.76 4.75
C TYR A 40 -8.09 6.61 5.86
N ARG A 41 -7.10 5.71 5.70
CA ARG A 41 -6.00 5.60 6.68
C ARG A 41 -5.19 6.90 6.76
N THR A 42 -4.95 7.54 5.63
CA THR A 42 -4.24 8.83 5.57
C THR A 42 -5.05 9.92 6.27
N ASP A 43 -6.37 9.96 6.08
CA ASP A 43 -7.25 10.90 6.79
C ASP A 43 -7.23 10.67 8.30
N LEU A 44 -7.29 9.41 8.73
CA LEU A 44 -7.19 9.04 10.14
C LEU A 44 -5.84 9.46 10.75
N ASP A 45 -4.75 9.28 10.03
CA ASP A 45 -3.43 9.74 10.45
C ASP A 45 -3.41 11.28 10.63
N LEU A 46 -4.03 12.03 9.71
CA LEU A 46 -4.18 13.50 9.82
C LEU A 46 -5.06 13.93 11.00
N LEU A 47 -6.05 13.11 11.37
CA LEU A 47 -6.92 13.33 12.52
C LEU A 47 -6.30 12.90 13.86
N GLY A 48 -5.04 12.43 13.85
CA GLY A 48 -4.30 12.06 15.06
C GLY A 48 -4.47 10.61 15.50
N TRP A 49 -4.96 9.73 14.63
CA TRP A 49 -5.11 8.29 14.89
C TRP A 49 -3.90 7.46 14.43
N SER A 50 -2.74 8.10 14.21
CA SER A 50 -1.54 7.43 13.69
C SER A 50 -1.02 6.32 14.59
N ASP A 51 -1.08 6.52 15.92
CA ASP A 51 -0.49 5.61 16.90
C ASP A 51 -1.44 4.50 17.36
N LEU A 52 -2.71 4.57 16.93
CA LEU A 52 -3.73 3.58 17.18
C LEU A 52 -4.01 2.78 15.92
N ASP A 53 -3.84 1.46 16.03
CA ASP A 53 -4.45 0.55 15.07
C ASP A 53 -5.95 0.55 15.32
N ILE A 54 -6.69 1.15 14.39
CA ILE A 54 -8.14 1.29 14.42
C ILE A 54 -8.89 -0.05 14.44
N PHE A 55 -8.20 -1.16 14.16
CA PHE A 55 -8.77 -2.50 14.19
C PHE A 55 -8.49 -3.25 15.52
N ARG A 56 -7.72 -2.67 16.44
CA ARG A 56 -7.46 -3.28 17.76
C ARG A 56 -8.59 -2.98 18.75
N HIS A 57 -8.96 -4.00 19.54
CA HIS A 57 -9.85 -3.90 20.71
C HIS A 57 -9.10 -3.46 21.97
#